data_AF-A0A4R6P3J5-F1
#
_entry.id   AF-A0A4R6P3J5-F1
#
_cell.length_a   1.000
_cell.length_b   1.000
_cell.length_c   1.000
_cell.angle_alpha   90.00
_cell.angle_beta   90.00
_cell.angle_gamma   90.00
#
_symmetry.space_group_name_H-M   'P 1'
#
loop_
_entity.id
_entity.type
_entity.pdbx_description
1 polymer ?
#
loop_
_entity_poly.entity_id
_entity_poly.type
_entity_poly.pdbx_seq_one_letter_code
_entity_poly.pdbx_strand_id
1 'polypeptide(L)'
;MSDRITDEQLAGWLEYSTYPDTDETHALVNELARLRELVAMFIDGEDCWFDHAGDCQAHGMTLEPGELCPNAEVLQLLAAWEGDADDER
;
A
#
# COMPACT_ATOMS: atom_id res chain seq x y z
N MET A 1 -12.95 7.82 11.28
CA MET A 1 -12.83 6.67 10.37
C MET A 1 -12.56 7.28 9.02
N SER A 2 -11.33 7.18 8.52
CA SER A 2 -11.01 7.67 7.17
C SER A 2 -11.69 6.72 6.21
N ASP A 3 -12.59 7.22 5.36
CA ASP A 3 -13.14 6.43 4.27
C ASP A 3 -11.96 5.93 3.42
N ARG A 4 -11.76 4.61 3.39
CA ARG A 4 -10.71 3.98 2.60
C ARG A 4 -11.14 4.02 1.14
N ILE A 5 -10.24 4.41 0.25
CA ILE A 5 -10.45 4.38 -1.19
C ILE A 5 -10.55 2.91 -1.60
N THR A 6 -11.62 2.53 -2.30
CA THR A 6 -11.79 1.16 -2.81
C THR A 6 -10.92 0.92 -4.04
N ASP A 7 -10.68 -0.34 -4.39
CA ASP A 7 -9.93 -0.69 -5.59
C ASP A 7 -10.65 -0.30 -6.87
N GLU A 8 -11.99 -0.34 -6.88
CA GLU A 8 -12.80 0.17 -8.00
C GLU A 8 -12.59 1.68 -8.18
N GLN A 9 -12.55 2.45 -7.09
CA GLN A 9 -12.24 3.88 -7.12
C GLN A 9 -10.81 4.11 -7.61
N LEU A 10 -9.86 3.30 -7.15
CA LEU A 10 -8.47 3.38 -7.61
C LEU A 10 -8.32 3.04 -9.09
N ALA A 11 -8.98 2.00 -9.59
CA ALA A 11 -8.91 1.60 -10.98
C ALA A 11 -9.46 2.70 -11.89
N GLY A 12 -10.60 3.30 -11.50
CA GLY A 12 -11.14 4.48 -12.19
C GLY A 12 -10.20 5.69 -12.14
N TRP A 13 -9.48 5.87 -11.02
CA TRP A 13 -8.47 6.91 -10.90
C TRP A 13 -7.23 6.64 -11.76
N LEU A 14 -6.74 5.41 -11.83
CA LEU A 14 -5.64 5.00 -12.70
C LEU A 14 -6.02 5.16 -14.17
N GLU A 15 -7.24 4.84 -14.57
CA GLU A 15 -7.72 5.09 -15.92
C GLU A 15 -7.79 6.60 -16.20
N TYR A 16 -8.34 7.37 -15.26
CA TYR A 16 -8.38 8.83 -15.36
C TYR A 16 -6.99 9.47 -15.44
N SER A 17 -5.99 8.89 -14.76
CA SER A 17 -4.59 9.35 -14.75
C SER A 17 -3.93 9.33 -16.14
N THR A 18 -4.45 8.50 -17.05
CA THR A 18 -3.97 8.40 -18.43
C THR A 18 -4.54 9.46 -19.36
N TYR A 19 -5.60 10.16 -18.94
CA TYR A 19 -6.20 11.23 -19.73
C TYR A 19 -5.39 12.52 -19.57
N PRO A 20 -5.11 13.28 -20.65
CA PRO A 20 -4.43 14.57 -20.52
C PRO A 20 -5.38 15.62 -19.95
N ASP A 21 -5.53 15.64 -18.63
CA ASP A 21 -6.24 16.66 -17.86
C ASP A 21 -5.24 17.47 -17.01
N THR A 22 -5.57 18.72 -16.69
CA THR A 22 -4.72 19.62 -15.91
C THR A 22 -5.34 20.01 -14.57
N ASP A 23 -6.48 19.42 -14.20
CA ASP A 23 -7.08 19.63 -12.89
C ASP A 23 -6.21 19.07 -11.75
N GLU A 24 -6.33 19.68 -10.58
CA GLU A 24 -5.66 19.29 -9.33
C GLU A 24 -5.99 17.84 -8.94
N THR A 25 -7.23 17.40 -9.17
CA THR A 25 -7.65 16.01 -8.95
C THR A 25 -6.81 15.04 -9.76
N HIS A 26 -6.56 15.36 -11.03
CA HIS A 26 -5.78 14.52 -11.94
C HIS A 26 -4.30 14.45 -11.54
N ALA A 27 -3.73 15.56 -11.07
CA ALA A 27 -2.36 15.59 -10.56
C ALA A 27 -2.20 14.72 -9.29
N LEU A 28 -3.12 14.84 -8.34
CA LEU A 28 -3.09 14.07 -7.09
C LEU A 28 -3.26 12.57 -7.34
N VAL A 29 -4.14 12.20 -8.28
CA VAL A 29 -4.36 10.81 -8.68
C VAL A 29 -3.10 10.21 -9.33
N ASN A 30 -2.45 10.95 -10.22
CA ASN A 30 -1.17 10.53 -10.82
C ASN A 30 -0.07 10.36 -9.78
N GLU A 31 0.03 11.29 -8.83
CA GLU A 31 1.00 11.19 -7.74
C GLU A 31 0.74 9.97 -6.85
N LEU A 32 -0.52 9.71 -6.47
CA LEU A 32 -0.89 8.54 -5.68
C LEU A 32 -0.58 7.23 -6.41
N ALA A 33 -0.93 7.14 -7.70
CA ALA A 33 -0.60 5.99 -8.54
C ALA A 33 0.91 5.73 -8.55
N ARG A 34 1.70 6.79 -8.75
CA ARG A 34 3.16 6.70 -8.79
C ARG A 34 3.75 6.26 -7.46
N LEU A 35 3.22 6.74 -6.34
CA LEU A 35 3.66 6.34 -5.01
C LEU A 35 3.39 4.86 -4.75
N ARG A 36 2.21 4.34 -5.16
CA ARG A 36 1.88 2.91 -5.04
C ARG A 36 2.87 2.03 -5.81
N GLU A 37 3.19 2.39 -7.06
CA GLU A 37 4.18 1.66 -7.85
C GLU A 37 5.56 1.62 -7.17
N LEU A 38 6.01 2.77 -6.66
CA LEU A 38 7.30 2.85 -5.97
C LEU A 38 7.28 2.01 -4.69
N VAL A 39 6.21 2.06 -3.90
CA VAL A 39 6.07 1.24 -2.70
C VAL A 39 6.13 -0.25 -3.03
N ALA A 40 5.42 -0.70 -4.07
CA ALA A 40 5.46 -2.09 -4.52
C ALA A 40 6.85 -2.53 -5.02
N MET A 41 7.65 -1.62 -5.58
CA MET A 41 9.03 -1.92 -6.02
C MET A 41 10.05 -1.98 -4.87
N PHE A 42 9.82 -1.23 -3.79
CA PHE A 42 10.77 -1.11 -2.68
C PHE A 42 10.43 -1.99 -1.48
N ILE A 43 9.28 -2.67 -1.49
CA ILE A 43 8.93 -3.64 -0.46
C ILE A 43 9.98 -4.76 -0.41
N ASP A 44 10.39 -5.13 0.80
CA ASP A 44 11.23 -6.30 1.00
C ASP A 44 10.34 -7.55 1.01
N GLY A 45 10.75 -8.58 0.28
CA GLY A 45 10.02 -9.85 0.21
C GLY A 45 10.34 -10.78 1.38
N GLU A 46 11.26 -10.40 2.28
CA GLU A 46 11.55 -11.20 3.48
C GLU A 46 10.37 -11.20 4.46
N ASP A 47 9.94 -12.39 4.85
CA ASP A 47 8.92 -12.57 5.88
C ASP A 47 9.37 -11.97 7.22
N CYS A 48 8.49 -11.24 7.89
CA CYS A 48 8.77 -10.72 9.21
C CYS A 48 8.92 -11.85 10.24
N TRP A 49 10.01 -11.82 11.00
CA TRP A 49 10.18 -12.64 12.19
C TRP A 49 10.63 -11.77 13.36
N PHE A 50 10.12 -12.12 14.53
CA PHE A 50 10.18 -11.28 15.72
C PHE A 50 11.01 -11.95 16.82
N ASP A 51 11.73 -11.15 17.59
CA ASP A 51 12.43 -11.63 18.78
C ASP A 51 11.52 -11.68 20.03
N HIS A 52 12.11 -11.95 21.19
CA HIS A 52 11.38 -12.02 22.47
C HIS A 52 10.85 -10.66 22.96
N ALA A 53 11.45 -9.55 22.50
CA ALA A 53 10.99 -8.20 22.81
C ALA A 53 9.85 -7.75 21.87
N GLY A 54 9.68 -8.44 20.74
CA GLY A 54 8.71 -8.09 19.70
C GLY A 54 9.29 -7.27 18.56
N ASP A 55 10.62 -7.08 18.53
CA ASP A 55 11.30 -6.33 17.48
C ASP A 55 11.39 -7.16 16.19
N CYS A 56 11.23 -6.52 15.04
CA CYS A 56 11.34 -7.18 13.74
C CYS A 56 12.80 -7.31 13.34
N GLN A 57 13.30 -8.54 13.31
CA GLN A 57 14.71 -8.83 13.05
C GLN A 57 15.04 -8.92 11.57
N ALA A 58 14.08 -9.32 10.73
CA ALA A 58 14.23 -9.30 9.26
C ALA A 58 14.61 -7.90 8.76
N HIS A 59 13.94 -6.87 9.28
CA HIS A 59 14.09 -5.48 8.81
C HIS A 59 14.77 -4.55 9.83
N GLY A 60 15.30 -5.10 10.93
CA GLY A 60 16.06 -4.36 11.94
C GLY A 60 15.28 -3.22 12.63
N MET A 61 14.00 -3.44 12.91
CA MET A 61 13.10 -2.43 13.47
C MET A 61 12.77 -2.73 14.93
N THR A 62 12.99 -1.74 15.80
CA THR A 62 12.44 -1.73 17.15
C THR A 62 10.99 -1.30 17.11
N LEU A 63 10.10 -2.05 17.76
CA LEU A 63 8.66 -1.83 17.70
C LEU A 63 8.08 -1.56 19.08
N GLU A 64 7.13 -0.63 19.15
CA GLU A 64 6.33 -0.46 20.37
C GLU A 64 5.30 -1.61 20.52
N PRO A 65 4.83 -1.91 21.74
CA PRO A 65 3.81 -2.93 21.95
C PRO A 65 2.55 -2.69 21.10
N GLY A 66 2.29 -3.58 20.14
CA GLY A 66 1.15 -3.50 19.24
C GLY A 66 1.43 -2.82 17.89
N GLU A 67 2.64 -2.31 17.65
CA GLU A 67 3.07 -1.90 16.32
C GLU A 67 3.37 -3.11 15.43
N LEU A 68 3.13 -2.93 14.13
CA LEU A 68 3.61 -3.83 13.10
C LEU A 68 4.94 -3.31 12.54
N CYS A 69 5.76 -4.22 12.03
CA CYS A 69 6.86 -3.82 11.16
C CYS A 69 6.28 -3.07 9.94
N PRO A 70 6.85 -1.91 9.53
CA PRO A 70 6.38 -1.18 8.36
C PRO A 70 6.31 -2.05 7.11
N ASN A 71 7.24 -3.00 6.93
CA ASN A 71 7.20 -3.92 5.80
C ASN A 71 5.98 -4.85 5.86
N ALA A 72 5.65 -5.38 7.05
CA ALA A 72 4.43 -6.17 7.24
C ALA A 72 3.15 -5.33 7.02
N GLU A 73 3.15 -4.08 7.47
CA GLU A 73 2.01 -3.18 7.28
C GLU A 73 1.77 -2.90 5.79
N VAL A 74 2.83 -2.65 5.01
CA VAL A 74 2.69 -2.43 3.57
C VAL A 74 2.30 -3.72 2.84
N LEU A 75 2.83 -4.89 3.20
CA LEU A 75 2.38 -6.16 2.62
C LEU A 75 0.88 -6.41 2.88
N GLN A 76 0.38 -6.07 4.07
CA GLN A 76 -1.06 -6.13 4.36
C GLN A 76 -1.87 -5.13 3.53
N LEU A 77 -1.35 -3.91 3.33
CA LEU A 77 -1.96 -2.90 2.47
C LEU A 77 -2.02 -3.37 1.00
N LEU A 78 -0.93 -3.92 0.47
CA LEU A 78 -0.85 -4.43 -0.89
C LEU A 78 -1.79 -5.62 -1.10
N ALA A 79 -1.80 -6.59 -0.18
CA ALA A 79 -2.71 -7.74 -0.25
C ALA A 79 -4.18 -7.32 -0.17
N ALA A 80 -4.51 -6.28 0.59
CA ALA A 80 -5.86 -5.72 0.62
C ALA A 80 -6.25 -5.10 -0.74
N TRP A 81 -5.31 -4.49 -1.46
CA TRP A 81 -5.53 -3.95 -2.82
C TRP A 81 -5.56 -5.03 -3.92
N GLU A 82 -5.23 -6.27 -3.60
CA GLU A 82 -5.34 -7.39 -4.55
C GLU A 82 -6.61 -8.21 -4.27
N GLY A 83 -6.98 -8.38 -3.00
CA GLY A 83 -8.14 -9.16 -2.58
C GLY A 83 -9.50 -8.56 -2.95
N ASP A 84 -9.60 -7.22 -3.04
CA ASP A 84 -10.83 -6.56 -3.50
C ASP A 84 -11.00 -6.66 -5.04
N ALA A 85 -9.97 -7.06 -5.80
CA ALA A 85 -10.05 -7.27 -7.24
C ALA A 85 -10.57 -8.67 -7.66
N ASP A 86 -10.60 -9.64 -6.75
CA ASP A 86 -10.96 -11.04 -7.04
C ASP A 86 -12.43 -11.40 -6.65
N ASP A 87 -13.16 -10.54 -5.93
CA ASP A 87 -14.56 -10.80 -5.50
C ASP A 87 -15.61 -10.55 -6.62
N GLU A 88 -15.17 -10.16 -7.83
CA GLU A 88 -16.03 -9.94 -9.00
C GLU A 88 -16.00 -11.06 -10.07
N ARG A 89 -15.47 -12.26 -9.75
CA ARG A 89 -15.33 -13.37 -10.72
C ARG A 89 -16.36 -14.49 -10.64
#